data_AF-A0A1Y2QE32-F1
#
_entry.id   AF-A0A1Y2QE32-F1
#
_cell.length_a   1.000
_cell.length_b   1.000
_cell.length_c   1.000
_cell.angle_alpha   90.00
_cell.angle_beta   90.00
_cell.angle_gamma   90.00
#
_symmetry.space_group_name_H-M   'P 1'
#
loop_
_entity.id
_entity.type
_entity.pdbx_description
1 polymer ?
#
loop_
_entity_poly.entity_id
_entity_poly.type
_entity_poly.pdbx_seq_one_letter_code
_entity_poly.pdbx_strand_id
1 'polypeptide(L)' 'MALSDHVGFEQIRAQHGLNEDQVKALMRRELAPGSYRAWRRRVRRFSDQRAHYK' A
#
# COMPACT_ATOMS: atom_id res chain seq x y z
N MET A 1 2.52 -5.58 -16.31
CA MET A 1 1.50 -5.38 -15.26
C MET A 1 1.99 -4.24 -14.37
N ALA A 2 1.57 -3.01 -14.67
CA ALA A 2 1.77 -1.91 -13.72
C ALA A 2 0.72 -2.12 -12.64
N LEU A 3 1.15 -2.25 -11.37
CA LEU A 3 0.22 -2.14 -10.24
C LEU A 3 -0.37 -0.72 -10.36
N SER A 4 -1.53 -0.66 -11.02
CA SER A 4 -2.18 0.57 -11.45
C SER A 4 -2.25 1.52 -10.26
N ASP A 5 -2.10 2.81 -10.49
CA ASP A 5 -1.97 3.89 -9.50
C ASP A 5 -3.07 3.98 -8.43
N HIS A 6 -3.99 3.02 -8.42
CA HIS A 6 -5.19 2.90 -7.61
C HIS A 6 -5.16 1.74 -6.62
N VAL A 7 -4.12 0.88 -6.58
CA VAL A 7 -4.05 -0.21 -5.60
C VAL A 7 -3.68 0.34 -4.21
N GLY A 8 -4.73 0.61 -3.43
CA GLY A 8 -4.64 1.03 -2.04
C GLY A 8 -4.23 -0.10 -1.10
N PHE A 9 -3.86 0.26 0.12
CA PHE A 9 -3.43 -0.68 1.15
C PHE A 9 -4.47 -1.79 1.41
N GLU A 10 -5.76 -1.41 1.45
CA GLU A 10 -6.88 -2.33 1.66
C GLU A 10 -7.07 -3.33 0.54
N GLN A 11 -6.83 -2.93 -0.71
CA GLN A 11 -6.97 -3.83 -1.84
C GLN A 11 -5.95 -4.97 -1.75
N ILE A 12 -4.71 -4.64 -1.36
CA ILE A 12 -3.62 -5.62 -1.23
C ILE A 12 -3.86 -6.51 -0.03
N ARG A 13 -4.32 -5.94 1.10
CA ARG A 13 -4.71 -6.73 2.27
C ARG A 13 -5.88 -7.66 1.96
N ALA A 14 -6.90 -7.21 1.23
CA ALA A 14 -8.05 -8.03 0.87
C ALA A 14 -7.69 -9.13 -0.13
N GLN A 15 -6.80 -8.84 -1.10
CA GLN A 15 -6.36 -9.82 -2.10
C GLN A 15 -5.36 -10.84 -1.55
N HIS A 16 -4.46 -10.43 -0.66
CA HIS A 16 -3.38 -11.30 -0.16
C HIS A 16 -3.55 -11.76 1.29
N GLY A 17 -4.53 -11.24 2.02
CA GLY A 17 -4.71 -11.55 3.45
C GLY A 17 -3.55 -11.08 4.34
N LEU A 18 -2.72 -10.16 3.86
CA LEU A 18 -1.46 -9.77 4.50
C LEU A 18 -1.61 -8.57 5.44
N ASN A 19 -0.80 -8.57 6.48
CA ASN A 19 -0.70 -7.49 7.46
C ASN A 19 0.02 -6.27 6.87
N GLU A 20 -0.06 -5.11 7.56
CA GLU A 20 0.59 -3.87 7.10
C GLU A 20 2.07 -4.00 6.78
N ASP A 21 2.79 -4.70 7.63
CA ASP A 21 4.22 -4.89 7.46
C ASP A 21 4.56 -5.87 6.35
N GLN A 22 3.72 -6.90 6.15
CA GLN A 22 3.88 -7.86 5.05
C GLN A 22 3.64 -7.20 3.70
N VAL A 23 2.60 -6.36 3.58
CA VAL A 23 2.33 -5.58 2.37
C VAL A 23 3.47 -4.58 2.10
N LYS A 24 4.01 -3.90 3.12
CA LYS A 24 5.18 -3.01 2.95
C LYS A 24 6.40 -3.78 2.43
N ALA A 25 6.66 -4.97 2.97
CA ALA A 25 7.77 -5.82 2.54
C ALA A 25 7.58 -6.32 1.10
N LEU A 26 6.39 -6.78 0.76
CA LEU A 26 6.02 -7.21 -0.59
C LEU A 26 6.21 -6.06 -1.60
N MET A 27 5.62 -4.91 -1.33
CA MET A 27 5.67 -3.73 -2.21
C MET A 27 7.08 -3.17 -2.36
N ARG A 28 7.93 -3.30 -1.34
CA ARG A 28 9.34 -2.92 -1.43
C ARG A 28 10.16 -3.85 -2.33
N ARG A 29 9.77 -5.11 -2.46
CA ARG A 29 10.42 -6.08 -3.35
C ARG A 29 9.90 -5.98 -4.79
N GLU A 30 8.62 -5.66 -4.95
CA GLU A 30 7.97 -5.59 -6.27
C GLU A 30 8.16 -4.24 -6.98
N LEU A 31 8.13 -3.13 -6.24
CA LEU A 31 8.20 -1.80 -6.83
C LEU A 31 9.63 -1.28 -6.90
N ALA A 32 9.93 -0.59 -8.00
CA ALA A 32 11.13 0.24 -8.10
C ALA A 32 11.16 1.30 -6.98
N PRO A 33 12.34 1.74 -6.51
CA PRO A 33 12.48 2.67 -5.39
C PRO A 33 11.66 3.97 -5.54
N GLY A 34 11.54 4.49 -6.77
CA GLY A 34 10.73 5.68 -7.08
C GLY A 34 9.23 5.42 -6.90
N SER A 35 8.73 4.31 -7.43
CA SER A 35 7.33 3.89 -7.30
C SER A 35 6.96 3.54 -5.87
N TYR A 36 7.86 2.90 -5.11
CA TYR A 36 7.66 2.61 -3.68
C TYR A 36 7.51 3.91 -2.87
N ARG A 37 8.31 4.95 -3.14
CA ARG A 37 8.18 6.26 -2.48
C ARG A 37 6.84 6.94 -2.79
N ALA A 38 6.35 6.85 -4.03
CA ALA A 38 5.05 7.39 -4.42
C ALA A 38 3.91 6.62 -3.73
N TRP A 39 3.97 5.29 -3.73
CA TRP A 39 3.01 4.43 -3.03
C TRP A 39 2.98 4.70 -1.53
N ARG A 40 4.15 4.81 -0.86
CA ARG A 40 4.23 5.14 0.58
C ARG A 40 3.58 6.47 0.94
N ARG A 41 3.73 7.50 0.09
CA ARG A 41 3.05 8.78 0.28
C ARG A 41 1.52 8.63 0.21
N ARG A 42 1.03 7.84 -0.75
CA ARG A 42 -0.41 7.51 -0.85
C ARG A 42 -0.90 6.74 0.38
N VAL A 43 -0.21 5.67 0.77
CA VAL A 43 -0.58 4.85 1.95
C VAL A 43 -0.64 5.69 3.22
N ARG A 44 0.32 6.60 3.44
CA ARG A 44 0.30 7.50 4.60
C ARG A 44 -0.94 8.40 4.60
N ARG A 45 -1.27 9.01 3.46
CA ARG A 45 -2.47 9.84 3.31
C ARG A 45 -3.75 9.06 3.60
N PHE A 46 -3.84 7.80 3.15
CA PHE A 46 -4.98 6.93 3.45
C PHE A 46 -5.02 6.45 4.90
N SER A 47 -3.86 6.25 5.54
CA SER A 47 -3.78 5.82 6.94
C SER A 47 -4.21 6.94 7.89
N ASP A 48 -3.82 8.19 7.61
CA ASP A 48 -4.28 9.36 8.36
C ASP A 48 -5.80 9.53 8.28
N GLN A 49 -6.40 9.20 7.13
CA GLN A 49 -7.86 9.17 6.95
C GLN A 49 -8.55 8.08 7.77
N ARG A 50 -7.82 7.01 8.15
CA ARG A 50 -8.38 5.85 8.84
C ARG A 50 -8.41 5.98 10.36
N ALA A 51 -7.82 7.03 10.92
CA ALA A 51 -8.08 7.43 12.31
C ALA A 51 -9.59 7.68 12.57
N HIS A 52 -10.40 7.79 11.51
CA HIS A 52 -11.84 8.01 11.54
C HIS A 52 -12.74 6.78 11.28
N TYR A 53 -12.22 5.55 11.31
CA TYR A 53 -13.09 4.36 11.23
C TYR A 53 -12.99 3.54 12.52
N LYS A 54 -13.89 3.83 13.45
CA LYS A 54 -14.21 3.00 14.62
C LYS A 54 -15.66 2.57 14.52
#